data_AF-K9X0T5-F1
#
_entry.id   AF-K9X0T5-F1
#
_cell.length_a   1.000
_cell.length_b   1.000
_cell.length_c   1.000
_cell.angle_alpha   90.00
_cell.angle_beta   90.00
_cell.angle_gamma   90.00
#
_symmetry.space_group_name_H-M   'P 1'
#
loop_
_entity.id
_entity.type
_entity.pdbx_description
1 polymer ?
#
loop_
_entity_poly.entity_id
_entity_poly.type
_entity_poly.pdbx_seq_one_letter_code
_entity_poly.pdbx_strand_id
1 'polypeptide(L)'
;MTSWKQVRIQLLALTFVTGLLFVGKVILQPNQGNPKIQAFVFPEEVPLPQWQPSLTNPLKTPTGEYPELLAQKHYRYIDNNLPLDIEMRYLHNLSNADISSLIQRYTSIRSSGIMRQQEGLGYYGLGVNQQQAYLSACINPRGGTTFTHEQFRNNRYFKDVRLERILPVLQGQEALIDKRCLWVYMSIPLRDSTPEAAYQILEKIWVPWYQWWQPRFPKP
;
A
#
# COMPACT_ATOMS: atom_id res chain seq x y z
N MET A 1 30.94 -44.90 -8.45
CA MET A 1 30.73 -44.33 -7.10
C MET A 1 31.57 -43.07 -6.99
N THR A 2 30.95 -41.89 -7.08
CA THR A 2 31.67 -40.62 -6.92
C THR A 2 32.22 -40.57 -5.50
N SER A 3 33.53 -40.42 -5.36
CA SER A 3 34.18 -40.32 -4.05
C SER A 3 33.66 -39.08 -3.33
N TRP A 4 33.34 -39.19 -2.04
CA TRP A 4 32.96 -38.05 -1.20
C TRP A 4 33.92 -36.85 -1.34
N LYS A 5 35.21 -37.12 -1.62
CA LYS A 5 36.21 -36.08 -1.90
C LYS A 5 35.89 -35.30 -3.16
N GLN A 6 35.45 -35.95 -4.25
CA GLN A 6 35.07 -35.27 -5.49
C GLN A 6 33.82 -34.42 -5.30
N VAL A 7 32.79 -34.94 -4.61
CA VAL A 7 31.58 -34.17 -4.30
C VAL A 7 31.92 -32.94 -3.47
N ARG A 8 32.77 -33.09 -2.44
CA ARG A 8 33.24 -31.98 -1.60
C ARG A 8 33.98 -30.91 -2.41
N ILE A 9 34.89 -31.31 -3.31
CA ILE A 9 35.65 -30.38 -4.14
C ILE A 9 34.71 -29.62 -5.10
N GLN A 10 33.74 -30.31 -5.70
CA GLN A 10 32.76 -29.68 -6.60
C GLN A 10 31.89 -28.66 -5.86
N LEU A 11 31.42 -28.99 -4.65
CA LEU A 11 30.65 -28.05 -3.82
C LEU A 11 31.49 -26.82 -3.42
N LEU A 12 32.75 -27.02 -3.03
CA LEU A 12 33.66 -25.92 -2.68
C LEU A 12 33.98 -25.02 -3.89
N ALA A 13 34.22 -25.62 -5.06
CA ALA A 13 34.44 -24.85 -6.28
C ALA A 13 33.19 -24.05 -6.65
N LEU A 14 32.01 -24.66 -6.54
CA LEU A 14 30.73 -23.99 -6.79
C LEU A 14 30.53 -22.80 -5.85
N THR A 15 30.73 -22.97 -4.54
CA THR A 15 30.57 -21.86 -3.57
C THR A 15 31.59 -20.76 -3.77
N PHE A 16 32.83 -21.10 -4.13
CA PHE A 16 33.87 -20.11 -4.41
C PHE A 16 33.55 -19.28 -5.66
N VAL A 17 33.16 -19.94 -6.75
CA VAL A 17 32.79 -19.26 -8.00
C VAL A 17 31.54 -18.40 -7.82
N THR A 18 30.51 -18.89 -7.12
CA THR A 18 29.32 -18.08 -6.85
C THR A 18 29.64 -16.87 -5.97
N GLY A 19 30.52 -17.03 -4.97
CA GLY A 19 31.02 -15.93 -4.15
C GLY A 19 31.75 -14.86 -4.97
N LEU A 20 32.66 -15.28 -5.85
CA LEU A 20 33.39 -14.37 -6.75
C LEU A 20 32.44 -13.60 -7.69
N LEU A 21 31.46 -14.28 -8.27
CA LEU A 21 30.46 -13.63 -9.12
C LEU A 21 29.62 -12.61 -8.35
N PHE A 22 29.26 -12.91 -7.10
CA PHE A 22 28.50 -12.00 -6.25
C PHE A 22 29.30 -10.76 -5.88
N VAL A 23 30.57 -10.93 -5.48
CA VAL A 23 31.48 -9.81 -5.18
C VAL A 23 31.73 -8.96 -6.42
N GLY A 24 32.01 -9.59 -7.56
CA GLY A 24 32.17 -8.90 -8.84
C GLY A 24 30.93 -8.06 -9.19
N LYS A 25 29.73 -8.61 -9.01
CA LYS A 25 28.49 -7.87 -9.23
C LYS A 25 28.35 -6.66 -8.31
N VAL A 26 28.64 -6.80 -7.01
CA VAL A 26 28.54 -5.70 -6.03
C VAL A 26 29.52 -4.57 -6.36
N ILE A 27 30.75 -4.90 -6.78
CA ILE A 27 31.76 -3.92 -7.17
C ILE A 27 31.36 -3.19 -8.47
N LEU A 28 30.84 -3.92 -9.45
CA LEU A 28 30.48 -3.35 -10.76
C LEU A 28 29.13 -2.60 -10.76
N GLN A 29 28.22 -2.92 -9.83
CA GLN A 29 26.85 -2.37 -9.78
C GLN A 29 26.47 -1.90 -8.36
N PRO A 30 27.21 -0.95 -7.73
CA PRO A 30 27.01 -0.57 -6.33
C PRO A 30 25.64 0.11 -6.05
N ASN A 31 24.99 0.68 -7.07
CA ASN A 31 23.75 1.45 -6.92
C ASN A 31 22.45 0.64 -7.17
N GLN A 32 22.52 -0.68 -7.37
CA GLN A 32 21.32 -1.50 -7.59
C GLN A 32 20.39 -1.64 -6.37
N GLY A 33 20.86 -1.28 -5.16
CA GLY A 33 20.07 -1.43 -3.93
C GLY A 33 19.11 -0.28 -3.60
N ASN A 34 19.26 0.87 -4.26
CA ASN A 34 18.42 2.04 -4.04
C ASN A 34 17.63 2.32 -5.32
N PRO A 35 16.47 1.67 -5.54
CA PRO A 35 15.61 2.03 -6.66
C PRO A 35 15.36 3.53 -6.58
N LYS A 36 15.74 4.27 -7.63
CA LYS A 36 15.40 5.68 -7.76
C LYS A 36 13.89 5.72 -7.73
N ILE A 37 13.33 6.24 -6.64
CA ILE A 37 11.88 6.37 -6.47
C ILE A 37 11.39 7.16 -7.67
N GLN A 38 10.73 6.50 -8.62
CA GLN A 38 10.08 7.21 -9.71
C GLN A 38 9.06 8.14 -9.08
N ALA A 39 9.09 9.41 -9.47
CA ALA A 39 8.07 10.37 -9.07
C ALA A 39 6.72 9.78 -9.51
N PHE A 40 5.91 9.39 -8.53
CA PHE A 40 4.59 8.83 -8.80
C PHE A 40 3.58 9.97 -8.87
N VAL A 41 2.81 9.99 -9.96
CA VAL A 41 1.73 10.95 -10.15
C VAL A 41 0.42 10.17 -10.14
N PHE A 42 -0.48 10.55 -9.24
CA PHE A 42 -1.84 10.03 -9.20
C PHE A 42 -2.59 10.40 -10.50
N PRO A 43 -3.47 9.53 -11.01
CA PRO A 43 -4.33 9.90 -12.13
C PRO A 43 -5.21 11.10 -11.74
N GLU A 44 -5.68 11.84 -12.74
CA GLU A 44 -6.62 12.95 -12.49
C GLU A 44 -7.96 12.44 -11.98
N GLU A 45 -8.41 11.28 -12.46
CA GLU A 45 -9.64 10.63 -12.03
C GLU A 45 -9.48 9.11 -11.95
N VAL A 46 -10.25 8.52 -11.05
CA VAL A 46 -10.45 7.07 -10.97
C VAL A 46 -11.94 6.80 -11.25
N PRO A 47 -12.30 5.93 -12.20
CA PRO A 47 -13.69 5.66 -12.53
C PRO A 47 -14.40 4.99 -11.33
N LEU A 48 -15.50 5.58 -10.90
CA LEU A 48 -16.37 5.05 -9.85
C LEU A 48 -17.79 4.90 -10.40
N PRO A 49 -18.39 3.70 -10.37
CA PRO A 49 -19.75 3.49 -10.86
C PRO A 49 -20.76 4.39 -10.12
N GLN A 50 -21.63 5.08 -10.86
CA GLN A 50 -22.67 5.99 -10.34
C GLN A 50 -22.16 7.31 -9.73
N TRP A 51 -20.84 7.48 -9.56
CA TRP A 51 -20.24 8.66 -8.94
C TRP A 51 -19.61 9.57 -10.00
N GLN A 52 -19.98 10.85 -10.01
CA GLN A 52 -19.48 11.83 -10.96
C GLN A 52 -18.31 12.61 -10.35
N PRO A 53 -17.16 12.74 -11.04
CA PRO A 53 -16.07 13.58 -10.58
C PRO A 53 -16.53 15.02 -10.35
N SER A 54 -16.05 15.63 -9.28
CA SER A 54 -16.29 17.02 -8.92
C SER A 54 -14.96 17.74 -8.74
N LEU A 55 -14.98 19.07 -8.83
CA LEU A 55 -13.79 19.90 -8.64
C LEU A 55 -13.19 19.67 -7.24
N THR A 56 -11.89 19.37 -7.22
CA THR A 56 -11.12 19.19 -6.01
C THR A 56 -10.18 20.36 -5.80
N ASN A 57 -10.05 20.76 -4.55
CA ASN A 57 -8.93 21.59 -4.14
C ASN A 57 -7.74 20.67 -3.85
N PRO A 58 -6.50 21.09 -4.15
CA PRO A 58 -5.32 20.31 -3.76
C PRO A 58 -5.29 20.15 -2.23
N LEU A 59 -4.91 18.96 -1.77
CA LEU A 59 -4.65 18.72 -0.35
C LEU A 59 -3.58 19.69 0.12
N LYS A 60 -3.80 20.30 1.28
CA LYS A 60 -2.73 20.98 1.98
C LYS A 60 -1.66 19.93 2.27
N THR A 61 -0.45 20.15 1.77
CA THR A 61 0.70 19.35 2.20
C THR A 61 0.79 19.50 3.72
N PRO A 62 0.77 18.39 4.47
CA PRO A 62 0.83 18.47 5.92
C PRO A 62 2.11 19.22 6.32
N THR A 63 1.99 20.12 7.30
CA THR A 63 3.11 20.91 7.82
C THR A 63 4.10 20.01 8.54
N GLY A 64 5.19 19.63 7.88
CA GLY A 64 6.25 18.78 8.42
C GLY A 64 6.99 18.01 7.32
N GLU A 65 8.17 17.50 7.63
CA GLU A 65 8.86 16.55 6.77
C GLU A 65 8.29 15.14 7.00
N TYR A 66 7.61 14.61 5.98
CA TYR A 66 7.11 13.24 5.96
C TYR A 66 7.95 12.45 4.96
N PRO A 67 9.13 11.93 5.37
CA PRO A 67 10.03 11.23 4.47
C PRO A 67 9.41 9.98 3.85
N GLU A 68 8.34 9.43 4.47
CA GLU A 68 7.58 8.31 3.91
C GLU A 68 6.59 8.71 2.82
N LEU A 69 6.26 9.99 2.63
CA LEU A 69 5.22 10.44 1.71
C LEU A 69 5.81 10.74 0.33
N LEU A 70 5.45 9.91 -0.67
CA LEU A 70 5.91 10.09 -2.04
C LEU A 70 4.98 10.96 -2.88
N ALA A 71 3.67 10.80 -2.68
CA ALA A 71 2.66 11.53 -3.43
C ALA A 71 1.35 11.53 -2.64
N GLN A 72 0.48 12.48 -2.95
CA GLN A 72 -0.87 12.52 -2.42
C GLN A 72 -1.84 13.10 -3.45
N LYS A 73 -3.11 12.71 -3.35
CA LYS A 73 -4.21 13.24 -4.17
C LYS A 73 -5.50 13.21 -3.37
N HIS A 74 -6.33 14.22 -3.58
CA HIS A 74 -7.72 14.23 -3.12
C HIS A 74 -8.62 14.15 -4.33
N TYR A 75 -9.54 13.20 -4.27
CA TYR A 75 -10.62 13.04 -5.24
C TYR A 75 -11.93 13.41 -4.57
N ARG A 76 -12.80 14.07 -5.31
CA ARG A 76 -14.15 14.39 -4.87
C ARG A 76 -15.11 13.91 -5.91
N TYR A 77 -16.13 13.21 -5.46
CA TYR A 77 -17.21 12.73 -6.30
C TYR A 77 -18.55 13.14 -5.72
N ILE A 78 -19.58 13.17 -6.55
CA ILE A 78 -20.97 13.40 -6.16
C ILE A 78 -21.85 12.32 -6.79
N ASP A 79 -22.78 11.79 -5.99
CA ASP A 79 -23.92 11.01 -6.42
C ASP A 79 -25.17 11.49 -5.66
N ASN A 80 -26.27 11.80 -6.35
CA ASN A 80 -27.51 12.27 -5.73
C ASN A 80 -27.32 13.37 -4.65
N ASN A 81 -26.47 14.36 -4.96
CA ASN A 81 -26.08 15.46 -4.06
C ASN A 81 -25.27 15.04 -2.81
N LEU A 82 -24.99 13.75 -2.60
CA LEU A 82 -24.10 13.24 -1.56
C LEU A 82 -22.63 13.37 -2.03
N PRO A 83 -21.79 14.17 -1.36
CA PRO A 83 -20.38 14.24 -1.69
C PRO A 83 -19.63 13.05 -1.07
N LEU A 84 -18.66 12.55 -1.82
CA LEU A 84 -17.66 11.59 -1.41
C LEU A 84 -16.29 12.22 -1.56
N ASP A 85 -15.55 12.30 -0.46
CA ASP A 85 -14.17 12.76 -0.42
C ASP A 85 -13.25 11.55 -0.25
N ILE A 86 -12.22 11.45 -1.09
CA ILE A 86 -11.24 10.36 -1.02
C ILE A 86 -9.84 10.97 -0.99
N GLU A 87 -9.16 10.83 0.13
CA GLU A 87 -7.74 11.12 0.25
C GLU A 87 -6.94 9.86 -0.05
N MET A 88 -5.93 9.99 -0.92
CA MET A 88 -4.93 8.97 -1.15
C MET A 88 -3.55 9.51 -0.86
N ARG A 89 -2.74 8.69 -0.18
CA ARG A 89 -1.32 8.96 0.05
C ARG A 89 -0.51 7.73 -0.33
N TYR A 90 0.49 7.94 -1.17
CA TYR A 90 1.45 6.90 -1.52
C TYR A 90 2.62 6.97 -0.54
N LEU A 91 2.68 5.98 0.34
CA LEU A 91 3.64 5.90 1.42
C LEU A 91 4.68 4.82 1.11
N HIS A 92 5.94 5.07 1.49
CA HIS A 92 7.03 4.10 1.38
C HIS A 92 7.81 3.97 2.68
N ASN A 93 8.66 2.94 2.77
CA ASN A 93 9.50 2.69 3.94
C ASN A 93 8.75 2.62 5.28
N LEU A 94 7.47 2.24 5.26
CA LEU A 94 6.69 2.09 6.48
C LEU A 94 7.24 0.96 7.35
N SER A 95 7.77 1.32 8.51
CA SER A 95 8.11 0.39 9.59
C SER A 95 6.85 -0.05 10.34
N ASN A 96 5.89 0.88 10.49
CA ASN A 96 4.59 0.66 11.10
C ASN A 96 3.48 1.25 10.22
N ALA A 97 2.58 0.41 9.70
CA ALA A 97 1.42 0.82 8.90
C ALA A 97 0.12 0.60 9.66
N ASP A 98 0.04 1.18 10.85
CA ASP A 98 -1.21 1.24 11.62
C ASP A 98 -2.08 2.38 11.10
N ILE A 99 -3.27 2.04 10.56
CA ILE A 99 -4.12 3.03 9.89
C ILE A 99 -4.68 4.07 10.86
N SER A 100 -5.00 3.68 12.10
CA SER A 100 -5.43 4.65 13.12
C SER A 100 -4.36 5.71 13.38
N SER A 101 -3.09 5.30 13.39
CA SER A 101 -1.94 6.20 13.51
C SER A 101 -1.77 7.10 12.28
N LEU A 102 -2.03 6.58 11.06
CA LEU A 102 -1.99 7.39 9.83
C LEU A 102 -3.12 8.42 9.78
N ILE A 103 -4.34 8.02 10.13
CA ILE A 103 -5.48 8.94 10.25
C ILE A 103 -5.10 10.08 11.20
N GLN A 104 -4.66 9.76 12.41
CA GLN A 104 -4.27 10.79 13.39
C GLN A 104 -3.18 11.72 12.86
N ARG A 105 -2.15 11.17 12.21
CA ARG A 105 -1.02 11.93 11.68
C ARG A 105 -1.43 12.92 10.59
N TYR A 106 -2.33 12.52 9.70
CA TYR A 106 -2.56 13.22 8.45
C TYR A 106 -3.92 13.95 8.37
N THR A 107 -4.90 13.55 9.18
CA THR A 107 -6.20 14.23 9.27
C THR A 107 -6.42 14.90 10.63
N SER A 108 -5.52 14.71 11.59
CA SER A 108 -5.66 15.18 12.98
C SER A 108 -6.88 14.60 13.72
N ILE A 109 -7.46 13.51 13.21
CA ILE A 109 -8.59 12.81 13.80
C ILE A 109 -8.08 11.69 14.70
N ARG A 110 -8.53 11.65 15.96
CA ARG A 110 -8.34 10.45 16.81
C ARG A 110 -9.35 9.39 16.38
N SER A 111 -8.88 8.41 15.61
CA SER A 111 -9.70 7.30 15.12
C SER A 111 -9.78 6.18 16.15
N SER A 112 -11.01 5.76 16.49
CA SER A 112 -11.33 4.50 17.15
C SER A 112 -12.17 3.62 16.22
N GLY A 113 -11.78 3.55 14.94
CA GLY A 113 -12.56 2.87 13.91
C GLY A 113 -12.83 1.40 14.22
N ILE A 114 -14.03 0.93 13.85
CA ILE A 114 -14.44 -0.46 13.87
C ILE A 114 -13.78 -1.15 12.69
N MET A 115 -12.98 -2.19 12.97
CA MET A 115 -12.35 -2.99 11.93
C MET A 115 -13.35 -3.98 11.33
N ARG A 116 -13.37 -4.07 10.01
CA ARG A 116 -14.10 -5.08 9.24
C ARG A 116 -13.16 -5.82 8.29
N GLN A 117 -13.63 -6.97 7.82
CA GLN A 117 -12.93 -7.80 6.86
C GLN A 117 -13.90 -8.19 5.74
N GLN A 118 -13.41 -8.19 4.51
CA GLN A 118 -14.12 -8.73 3.36
C GLN A 118 -13.22 -9.74 2.63
N GLU A 119 -13.78 -10.90 2.29
CA GLU A 119 -13.07 -11.95 1.56
C GLU A 119 -12.59 -11.44 0.20
N GLY A 120 -11.37 -11.82 -0.19
CA GLY A 120 -10.72 -11.36 -1.43
C GLY A 120 -10.19 -9.91 -1.40
N LEU A 121 -10.65 -9.06 -0.48
CA LEU A 121 -10.18 -7.69 -0.31
C LEU A 121 -9.19 -7.55 0.85
N GLY A 122 -9.52 -8.07 2.04
CA GLY A 122 -8.75 -7.87 3.26
C GLY A 122 -9.47 -7.03 4.30
N TYR A 123 -8.71 -6.27 5.08
CA TYR A 123 -9.19 -5.50 6.23
C TYR A 123 -9.27 -4.01 5.94
N TYR A 124 -10.23 -3.35 6.57
CA TYR A 124 -10.41 -1.90 6.57
C TYR A 124 -11.07 -1.45 7.87
N GLY A 125 -10.94 -0.18 8.21
CA GLY A 125 -11.60 0.42 9.36
C GLY A 125 -12.70 1.38 8.95
N LEU A 126 -13.76 1.42 9.74
CA LEU A 126 -14.90 2.31 9.59
C LEU A 126 -15.06 3.16 10.85
N GLY A 127 -15.49 4.41 10.72
CA GLY A 127 -15.79 5.20 11.89
C GLY A 127 -16.54 6.48 11.56
N VAL A 128 -16.85 7.24 12.61
CA VAL A 128 -17.46 8.55 12.48
C VAL A 128 -16.53 9.60 13.08
N ASN A 129 -16.38 10.72 12.40
CA ASN A 129 -15.75 11.92 12.93
C ASN A 129 -16.53 13.15 12.47
N GLN A 130 -16.91 14.04 13.40
CA GLN A 130 -17.53 15.35 13.10
C GLN A 130 -18.64 15.28 12.04
N GLN A 131 -19.63 14.38 12.22
CA GLN A 131 -20.76 14.15 11.30
C GLN A 131 -20.38 13.59 9.92
N GLN A 132 -19.19 13.03 9.78
CA GLN A 132 -18.76 12.28 8.60
C GLN A 132 -18.48 10.82 8.97
N ALA A 133 -19.05 9.90 8.21
CA ALA A 133 -18.61 8.51 8.22
C ALA A 133 -17.36 8.40 7.35
N TYR A 134 -16.41 7.54 7.75
CA TYR A 134 -15.22 7.27 6.97
C TYR A 134 -14.91 5.78 6.88
N LEU A 135 -14.20 5.41 5.81
CA LEU A 135 -13.55 4.13 5.60
C LEU A 135 -12.07 4.39 5.34
N SER A 136 -11.19 3.62 5.99
CA SER A 136 -9.76 3.75 5.75
C SER A 136 -9.02 2.43 5.78
N ALA A 137 -8.06 2.28 4.88
CA ALA A 137 -7.22 1.10 4.77
C ALA A 137 -5.93 1.39 4.03
N CYS A 138 -4.97 0.47 4.16
CA CYS A 138 -3.79 0.40 3.34
C CYS A 138 -4.02 -0.61 2.21
N ILE A 139 -3.95 -0.18 0.95
CA ILE A 139 -3.83 -1.12 -0.17
C ILE A 139 -2.36 -1.50 -0.28
N ASN A 140 -2.07 -2.81 -0.26
CA ASN A 140 -0.70 -3.32 -0.31
C ASN A 140 -0.30 -3.66 -1.77
N PRO A 141 0.99 -3.56 -2.12
CA PRO A 141 1.49 -3.94 -3.45
C PRO A 141 1.13 -5.38 -3.83
N ARG A 142 1.08 -6.27 -2.84
CA ARG A 142 0.70 -7.67 -2.97
C ARG A 142 -0.23 -8.04 -1.82
N GLY A 143 -1.12 -9.00 -2.08
CA GLY A 143 -2.12 -9.43 -1.12
C GLY A 143 -3.34 -8.51 -1.13
N GLY A 144 -3.92 -8.29 0.05
CA GLY A 144 -5.13 -7.48 0.21
C GLY A 144 -4.87 -6.17 0.94
N THR A 145 -5.93 -5.60 1.46
CA THR A 145 -5.92 -4.38 2.25
C THR A 145 -5.68 -4.70 3.72
N THR A 146 -5.03 -3.80 4.44
CA THR A 146 -4.69 -3.97 5.85
C THR A 146 -5.06 -2.74 6.66
N PHE A 147 -5.44 -2.94 7.92
CA PHE A 147 -5.81 -1.87 8.85
C PHE A 147 -4.83 -1.74 10.03
N THR A 148 -4.34 -2.87 10.55
CA THR A 148 -3.41 -2.88 11.69
C THR A 148 -1.97 -3.14 11.28
N HIS A 149 -1.03 -2.77 12.15
CA HIS A 149 0.39 -3.12 11.99
C HIS A 149 0.60 -4.62 11.78
N GLU A 150 -0.08 -5.45 12.56
CA GLU A 150 0.08 -6.91 12.52
C GLU A 150 -0.38 -7.48 11.18
N GLN A 151 -1.51 -7.00 10.67
CA GLN A 151 -2.00 -7.39 9.34
C GLN A 151 -1.02 -6.97 8.24
N PHE A 152 -0.50 -5.74 8.30
CA PHE A 152 0.51 -5.25 7.36
C PHE A 152 1.79 -6.08 7.40
N ARG A 153 2.27 -6.44 8.60
CA ARG A 153 3.45 -7.29 8.79
C ARG A 153 3.22 -8.71 8.27
N ASN A 154 2.09 -9.32 8.61
CA ASN A 154 1.76 -10.68 8.19
C ASN A 154 1.57 -10.77 6.66
N ASN A 155 0.88 -9.79 6.06
CA ASN A 155 0.71 -9.73 4.60
C ASN A 155 2.06 -9.76 3.87
N ARG A 156 3.05 -9.00 4.37
CA ARG A 156 4.40 -8.99 3.79
C ARG A 156 5.13 -10.32 3.92
N TYR A 157 5.17 -10.92 5.11
CA TYR A 157 5.87 -12.19 5.29
C TYR A 157 5.33 -13.30 4.38
N PHE A 158 4.00 -13.40 4.25
CA PHE A 158 3.39 -14.46 3.44
C PHE A 158 3.36 -14.16 1.93
N LYS A 159 3.29 -12.89 1.52
CA LYS A 159 3.12 -12.53 0.09
C LYS A 159 4.40 -12.06 -0.58
N ASP A 160 5.36 -11.54 0.17
CA ASP A 160 6.62 -11.08 -0.38
C ASP A 160 7.68 -12.18 -0.42
N VAL A 161 7.75 -13.05 0.59
CA VAL A 161 8.77 -14.10 0.66
C VAL A 161 8.28 -15.36 -0.08
N ARG A 162 8.34 -15.31 -1.41
CA ARG A 162 7.93 -16.41 -2.30
C ARG A 162 9.09 -16.84 -3.21
N LEU A 163 9.19 -18.13 -3.52
CA LEU A 163 10.31 -18.73 -4.26
C LEU A 163 10.50 -18.08 -5.64
N GLU A 164 9.38 -17.81 -6.32
CA GLU A 164 9.31 -17.14 -7.62
C GLU A 164 9.90 -15.72 -7.62
N ARG A 165 10.05 -15.09 -6.44
CA ARG A 165 10.63 -13.74 -6.31
C ARG A 165 12.13 -13.75 -6.02
N ILE A 166 12.74 -14.91 -5.80
CA ILE A 166 14.16 -14.99 -5.46
C ILE A 166 15.03 -14.40 -6.58
N LEU A 167 14.77 -14.73 -7.85
CA LEU A 167 15.56 -14.19 -8.96
C LEU A 167 15.45 -12.66 -9.08
N PRO A 168 14.24 -12.05 -9.17
CA PRO A 168 14.10 -10.60 -9.22
C PRO A 168 14.74 -9.87 -8.03
N VAL A 169 14.64 -10.44 -6.82
CA VAL A 169 15.24 -9.88 -5.60
C VAL A 169 16.78 -9.96 -5.67
N LEU A 170 17.36 -11.09 -6.06
CA LEU A 170 18.82 -11.23 -6.24
C LEU A 170 19.35 -10.34 -7.38
N GLN A 171 18.51 -10.02 -8.36
CA GLN A 171 18.81 -9.09 -9.44
C GLN A 171 18.70 -7.62 -9.02
N GLY A 172 18.14 -7.31 -7.85
CA GLY A 172 17.91 -5.94 -7.40
C GLY A 172 16.74 -5.23 -8.09
N GLN A 173 15.90 -5.99 -8.81
CA GLN A 173 14.74 -5.44 -9.51
C GLN A 173 13.54 -5.24 -8.57
N GLU A 174 13.49 -6.03 -7.49
CA GLU A 174 12.45 -5.91 -6.47
C GLU A 174 13.05 -5.96 -5.06
N ALA A 175 12.43 -5.22 -4.13
CA ALA A 175 12.74 -5.36 -2.72
C ALA A 175 12.26 -6.73 -2.19
N LEU A 176 13.07 -7.35 -1.33
CA LEU A 176 12.68 -8.60 -0.65
C LEU A 176 11.37 -8.43 0.12
N ILE A 177 11.24 -7.30 0.84
CA ILE A 177 10.04 -6.90 1.58
C ILE A 177 9.60 -5.56 1.05
N ASP A 178 8.33 -5.46 0.63
CA ASP A 178 7.78 -4.21 0.14
C ASP A 178 7.08 -3.46 1.27
N LYS A 179 7.61 -2.27 1.60
CA LYS A 179 7.14 -1.42 2.70
C LYS A 179 6.25 -0.28 2.21
N ARG A 180 5.69 -0.42 1.02
CA ARG A 180 4.86 0.61 0.39
C ARG A 180 3.40 0.38 0.70
N CYS A 181 2.65 1.47 0.74
CA CYS A 181 1.23 1.47 1.06
C CYS A 181 0.56 2.56 0.24
N LEU A 182 -0.53 2.23 -0.46
CA LEU A 182 -1.48 3.24 -0.89
C LEU A 182 -2.50 3.38 0.23
N TRP A 183 -2.27 4.34 1.11
CA TRP A 183 -3.22 4.64 2.17
C TRP A 183 -4.39 5.40 1.59
N VAL A 184 -5.60 4.94 1.91
CA VAL A 184 -6.86 5.53 1.46
C VAL A 184 -7.70 5.93 2.66
N TYR A 185 -8.28 7.12 2.59
CA TYR A 185 -9.28 7.62 3.54
C TYR A 185 -10.47 8.16 2.74
N MET A 186 -11.59 7.44 2.77
CA MET A 186 -12.85 7.84 2.15
C MET A 186 -13.78 8.39 3.21
N SER A 187 -14.51 9.46 2.92
CA SER A 187 -15.54 9.97 3.81
C SER A 187 -16.77 10.50 3.08
N ILE A 188 -17.92 10.37 3.75
CA ILE A 188 -19.21 10.94 3.34
C ILE A 188 -19.89 11.60 4.54
N PRO A 189 -20.65 12.68 4.36
CA PRO A 189 -21.41 13.28 5.44
C PRO A 189 -22.61 12.38 5.83
N LEU A 190 -22.96 12.33 7.11
CA LEU A 190 -24.09 11.52 7.59
C LEU A 190 -25.44 12.10 7.15
N ARG A 191 -25.62 13.43 7.14
CA ARG A 191 -26.88 14.11 6.71
C ARG A 191 -28.15 13.41 7.23
N ASP A 192 -28.21 13.22 8.54
CA ASP A 192 -29.32 12.55 9.25
C ASP A 192 -29.44 11.03 9.02
N SER A 193 -28.50 10.40 8.30
CA SER A 193 -28.40 8.95 8.21
C SER A 193 -27.73 8.34 9.44
N THR A 194 -27.97 7.05 9.67
CA THR A 194 -27.20 6.28 10.66
C THR A 194 -25.78 6.03 10.15
N PRO A 195 -24.79 5.84 11.05
CA PRO A 195 -23.44 5.43 10.67
C PRO A 195 -23.43 4.15 9.84
N GLU A 196 -24.26 3.17 10.18
CA GLU A 196 -24.32 1.88 9.48
C GLU A 196 -24.78 2.03 8.02
N ALA A 197 -25.76 2.89 7.75
CA ALA A 197 -26.20 3.18 6.39
C ALA A 197 -25.08 3.85 5.58
N ALA A 198 -24.34 4.78 6.19
CA ALA A 198 -23.20 5.42 5.56
C ALA A 198 -22.04 4.44 5.31
N TYR A 199 -21.79 3.50 6.23
CA TYR A 199 -20.78 2.46 6.05
C TYR A 199 -21.08 1.55 4.86
N GLN A 200 -22.35 1.18 4.65
CA GLN A 200 -22.74 0.37 3.49
C GLN A 200 -22.44 1.09 2.17
N ILE A 201 -22.65 2.41 2.12
CA ILE A 201 -22.31 3.22 0.94
C ILE A 201 -20.79 3.21 0.72
N LEU A 202 -19.99 3.45 1.78
CA LEU A 202 -18.53 3.43 1.71
C LEU A 202 -17.98 2.06 1.29
N GLU A 203 -18.52 0.96 1.83
CA GLU A 203 -18.15 -0.40 1.46
C GLU A 203 -18.48 -0.71 -0.01
N LYS A 204 -19.63 -0.24 -0.51
CA LYS A 204 -20.00 -0.37 -1.93
C LYS A 204 -19.03 0.36 -2.85
N ILE A 205 -18.51 1.52 -2.44
CA ILE A 205 -17.48 2.28 -3.17
C ILE A 205 -16.11 1.60 -3.04
N TRP A 206 -15.80 1.03 -1.88
CA TRP A 206 -14.49 0.47 -1.58
C TRP A 206 -14.09 -0.66 -2.52
N VAL A 207 -15.04 -1.52 -2.88
CA VAL A 207 -14.80 -2.67 -3.76
C VAL A 207 -14.27 -2.26 -5.15
N PRO A 208 -14.97 -1.45 -5.95
CA PRO A 208 -14.46 -1.01 -7.25
C PRO A 208 -13.18 -0.16 -7.12
N TRP A 209 -13.05 0.63 -6.05
CA TRP A 209 -11.83 1.41 -5.80
C TRP A 209 -10.60 0.52 -5.63
N TYR A 210 -10.70 -0.48 -4.76
CA TYR A 210 -9.65 -1.47 -4.56
C TYR A 210 -9.34 -2.25 -5.85
N GLN A 211 -10.38 -2.71 -6.56
CA GLN A 211 -10.20 -3.46 -7.81
C GLN A 211 -9.51 -2.63 -8.89
N TRP A 212 -9.70 -1.31 -8.91
CA TRP A 212 -8.99 -0.43 -9.84
C TRP A 212 -7.51 -0.29 -9.45
N TRP A 213 -7.22 -0.07 -8.17
CA TRP A 213 -5.89 0.22 -7.64
C TRP A 213 -4.98 -0.98 -7.50
N GLN A 214 -5.49 -2.14 -7.08
CA GLN A 214 -4.67 -3.33 -6.83
C GLN A 214 -3.80 -3.75 -8.04
N PRO A 215 -4.33 -3.89 -9.27
CA PRO A 215 -3.52 -4.21 -10.45
C PRO A 215 -2.68 -3.01 -10.94
N ARG A 216 -2.98 -1.79 -10.47
CA ARG A 216 -2.31 -0.53 -10.85
C ARG A 216 -1.41 -0.01 -9.74
N PHE A 217 -1.06 -0.85 -8.77
CA PHE A 217 -0.16 -0.45 -7.71
C PHE A 217 1.16 0.05 -8.31
N PRO A 218 1.70 1.20 -7.89
CA PRO A 218 2.89 1.78 -8.50
C PRO A 218 4.05 0.78 -8.53
N LYS A 219 4.68 0.63 -9.70
CA LYS A 219 5.85 -0.23 -9.86
C LYS A 219 7.08 0.43 -9.21
N PRO A 220 8.05 -0.36 -8.69
CA PRO A 220 9.31 0.16 -8.18
C PRO A 220 10.17 0.80 -9.27
#